data_AF-A0A2V9WFA3-F1
#
_entry.id   AF-A0A2V9WFA3-F1
#
_cell.length_a   1.000
_cell.length_b   1.000
_cell.length_c   1.000
_cell.angle_alpha   90.00
_cell.angle_beta   90.00
_cell.angle_gamma   90.00
#
_symmetry.space_group_name_H-M   'P 1'
#
loop_
_entity.id
_entity.type
_entity.pdbx_description
1 polymer ?
#
loop_
_entity_poly.entity_id
_entity_poly.type
_entity_poly.pdbx_seq_one_letter_code
_entity_poly.pdbx_strand_id
1 'polypeptide(L)' 'MTQTPPVVLTIAGFDPSSGAGVTADIKTIAAHGCYGVACITALTVQSTAGVVRVEPVGADLVLETLKE' A
#
# COMPACT_ATOMS: atom_id res chain seq x y z
N MET A 1 -12.23 8.30 26.49
CA MET A 1 -12.95 7.77 25.31
C MET A 1 -11.90 7.56 24.24
N THR A 2 -11.63 6.33 23.84
CA THR A 2 -10.69 6.06 22.74
C THR A 2 -11.39 6.43 21.44
N GLN A 3 -11.03 7.57 20.85
CA GLN A 3 -11.52 7.93 19.52
C GLN A 3 -11.12 6.85 18.51
N THR A 4 -12.02 6.51 17.60
CA THR A 4 -11.71 5.66 16.45
C THR A 4 -10.59 6.32 15.64
N PRO A 5 -9.49 5.61 15.34
CA PRO A 5 -8.40 6.15 14.53
C PRO A 5 -8.91 6.66 13.17
N PRO A 6 -8.40 7.79 12.64
CA PRO A 6 -8.68 8.19 11.27
C PRO A 6 -8.27 7.10 10.28
N VAL A 7 -9.11 6.83 9.29
CA VAL A 7 -8.80 5.88 8.21
C VAL A 7 -8.06 6.62 7.10
N VAL A 8 -6.93 6.06 6.66
CA VAL A 8 -6.11 6.62 5.58
C VAL A 8 -5.93 5.56 4.49
N LEU A 9 -6.37 5.87 3.27
CA LEU A 9 -6.17 5.05 2.09
C LEU A 9 -4.85 5.40 1.41
N THR A 10 -4.00 4.40 1.16
CA THR A 10 -2.89 4.50 0.20
C THR A 10 -3.24 3.77 -1.10
N ILE A 11 -2.83 4.36 -2.23
CA ILE A 11 -2.93 3.77 -3.57
C ILE A 11 -1.51 3.69 -4.13
N ALA A 12 -0.88 2.53 -4.01
CA ALA A 12 0.56 2.39 -4.24
C ALA A 12 0.97 0.99 -4.71
N GLY A 13 2.19 0.87 -5.22
CA GLY A 13 2.79 -0.43 -5.54
C GLY A 13 3.23 -1.18 -4.28
N PHE A 14 3.29 -2.50 -4.37
CA PHE A 14 3.76 -3.38 -3.30
C PHE A 14 5.28 -3.54 -3.36
N ASP A 15 5.99 -3.04 -2.36
CA ASP A 15 7.40 -3.33 -2.10
C ASP A 15 7.52 -4.44 -1.02
N PRO A 16 8.00 -5.65 -1.37
CA PRO A 16 8.18 -6.74 -0.42
C PRO A 16 9.29 -6.47 0.60
N SER A 17 10.27 -5.60 0.30
CA SER A 17 11.30 -5.22 1.28
C SER A 17 10.75 -4.33 2.40
N SER A 18 9.56 -3.76 2.19
CA SER A 18 8.86 -2.88 3.11
C SER A 18 9.63 -1.63 3.53
N GLY A 19 10.52 -1.15 2.65
CA GLY A 19 11.23 0.12 2.76
C GLY A 19 10.53 1.25 2.00
N ALA A 20 9.70 0.93 1.01
CA ALA A 20 8.88 1.84 0.23
C ALA A 20 7.46 1.27 0.00
N GLY A 21 6.70 1.90 -0.90
CA GLY A 21 5.40 1.42 -1.36
C GLY A 21 4.36 1.24 -0.26
N VAL A 22 3.34 0.44 -0.56
CA VAL A 22 2.15 0.27 0.28
C VAL A 22 2.48 -0.18 1.72
N THR A 23 3.51 -0.99 1.90
CA THR A 23 3.92 -1.50 3.21
C THR A 23 4.61 -0.41 4.04
N ALA A 24 5.40 0.47 3.43
CA ALA A 24 5.96 1.64 4.12
C ALA A 24 4.88 2.69 4.45
N ASP A 25 3.92 2.89 3.55
CA ASP A 25 2.77 3.77 3.80
C ASP A 25 1.99 3.31 5.02
N ILE A 26 1.59 2.03 5.08
CA ILE A 26 0.84 1.47 6.21
C ILE A 26 1.61 1.58 7.53
N LYS A 27 2.92 1.32 7.52
CA LYS A 27 3.77 1.52 8.71
C LYS A 27 3.77 2.98 9.16
N THR A 28 3.85 3.91 8.22
CA THR A 28 3.86 5.35 8.51
C THR A 28 2.51 5.82 9.03
N ILE A 29 1.41 5.38 8.40
CA ILE A 29 0.04 5.67 8.84
C ILE A 29 -0.18 5.17 10.27
N ALA A 30 0.23 3.93 10.55
CA ALA A 30 0.14 3.35 11.90
C ALA A 30 0.97 4.14 12.92
N ALA A 31 2.19 4.57 12.56
CA ALA A 31 3.04 5.40 13.41
C ALA A 31 2.41 6.77 13.76
N HIS A 32 1.49 7.26 12.94
CA HIS A 32 0.73 8.49 13.19
C HIS A 32 -0.61 8.26 13.90
N GLY A 33 -0.87 7.05 14.40
CA GLY A 33 -2.09 6.74 15.15
C GLY A 33 -3.34 6.61 14.26
N CYS A 34 -3.17 6.37 12.97
CA CYS A 34 -4.24 6.16 12.00
C CYS A 34 -4.38 4.68 11.62
N TYR A 35 -5.53 4.31 11.06
CA TYR A 35 -5.75 2.98 10.48
C TYR A 35 -5.52 3.03 8.97
N GLY A 36 -4.49 2.33 8.51
CA GLY A 36 -4.13 2.29 7.09
C GLY A 36 -4.91 1.22 6.33
N VAL A 37 -5.46 1.59 5.18
CA VAL A 37 -6.03 0.68 4.18
C VAL A 37 -5.34 0.93 2.84
N ALA A 38 -5.41 -0.04 1.92
CA ALA A 38 -4.59 -0.03 0.72
C ALA A 38 -5.31 -0.53 -0.52
N CYS A 39 -5.06 0.15 -1.64
CA CYS A 39 -5.33 -0.34 -2.99
C CYS A 39 -4.00 -0.54 -3.72
N ILE A 40 -3.64 -1.79 -4.00
CA ILE A 40 -2.35 -2.13 -4.63
C ILE A 40 -2.44 -1.94 -6.14
N THR A 41 -1.51 -1.18 -6.72
CA THR A 41 -1.48 -0.87 -8.16
C THR A 41 -0.49 -1.73 -8.96
N ALA A 42 0.50 -2.32 -8.29
CA ALA A 42 1.46 -3.22 -8.91
C ALA A 42 2.10 -4.13 -7.86
N LEU A 43 2.42 -5.37 -8.24
CA LEU A 43 3.32 -6.23 -7.50
C LEU A 43 4.74 -6.04 -8.04
N THR A 44 5.72 -5.97 -7.15
CA THR A 44 7.13 -5.86 -7.56
C THR A 44 7.94 -7.03 -7.06
N VAL A 45 8.93 -7.44 -7.86
CA VAL A 45 10.07 -8.24 -7.40
C VAL A 45 11.20 -7.23 -7.21
N GLN A 46 11.37 -6.75 -5.98
CA GLN A 46 12.41 -5.78 -5.65
C GLN A 46 13.03 -6.04 -4.28
N SER A 47 14.17 -5.39 -4.05
CA SER A 47 14.87 -5.33 -2.78
C SER A 47 15.54 -3.96 -2.65
N THR A 48 16.29 -3.74 -1.57
CA THR A 48 17.11 -2.53 -1.41
C THR A 48 18.19 -2.40 -2.48
N ALA A 49 18.54 -3.47 -3.20
CA ALA A 49 19.49 -3.44 -4.32
C ALA A 49 18.86 -3.02 -5.66
N GLY A 50 17.53 -2.91 -5.75
CA GLY A 50 16.82 -2.48 -6.96
C GLY A 50 15.60 -3.32 -7.31
N VAL A 51 14.97 -2.96 -8.43
CA VAL A 51 13.75 -3.58 -8.97
C VAL A 51 14.10 -4.51 -10.13
N VAL A 52 13.65 -5.75 -10.05
CA VAL A 52 13.85 -6.78 -11.09
C VAL A 52 12.63 -6.87 -12.01
N ARG A 53 11.43 -6.79 -11.44
CA ARG A 53 10.18 -6.93 -12.19
C ARG A 53 9.08 -6.09 -11.56
N VAL A 54 8.20 -5.58 -12.41
CA VAL A 54 6.94 -4.94 -12.02
C VAL A 54 5.82 -5.64 -12.77
N GLU A 55 4.83 -6.13 -12.04
CA GLU A 55 3.59 -6.69 -12.57
C GLU A 55 2.45 -5.72 -12.23
N PRO A 56 1.95 -4.92 -13.19
CA PRO A 56 0.83 -4.02 -12.96
C PRO A 56 -0.44 -4.80 -12.60
N VAL A 57 -1.20 -4.29 -11.65
CA VAL A 57 -2.56 -4.78 -11.40
C VAL A 57 -3.48 -4.23 -12.49
N GLY A 58 -4.36 -5.08 -13.04
CA GLY A 58 -5.31 -4.66 -14.07
C GLY A 58 -6.22 -3.53 -13.57
N ALA A 59 -6.49 -2.55 -14.45
CA ALA A 59 -7.26 -1.35 -14.09
C ALA A 59 -8.65 -1.68 -13.52
N ASP A 60 -9.32 -2.72 -14.05
CA ASP A 60 -10.62 -3.16 -13.55
C ASP A 60 -10.54 -3.63 -12.09
N LEU A 61 -9.51 -4.41 -11.75
CA LEU A 61 -9.29 -4.88 -10.38
C LEU A 61 -8.94 -3.72 -9.41
N VAL A 62 -8.19 -2.73 -9.88
CA VAL A 62 -7.94 -1.49 -9.10
C VAL A 62 -9.26 -0.76 -8.84
N LEU A 63 -10.11 -0.61 -9.86
CA LEU A 63 -11.41 0.04 -9.73
C LEU A 63 -12.38 -0.76 -8.84
N GLU A 64 -12.37 -2.09 -8.90
CA GLU A 64 -13.13 -2.96 -8.00
C GLU A 64 -12.66 -2.79 -6.55
N THR A 65 -11.35 -2.78 -6.32
CA THR A 65 -10.75 -2.57 -4.98
C THR A 65 -11.13 -1.21 -4.39
N LEU A 66 -11.22 -0.15 -5.21
CA LEU A 66 -11.60 1.18 -4.75
C LEU A 66 -13.11 1.34 -4.46
N LYS A 67 -13.93 0.39 -4.89
CA LYS A 67 -15.40 0.42 -4.71
C LYS A 67 -15.87 -0.39 -3.49
N GLU A 68 -15.04 -1.29 -2.99
CA GLU A 68 -15.26 -2.05 -1.75
C GLU A 68 -14.75 -1.27 -0.53
#